data_AF-K8PK27-F1
#
_entry.id   AF-K8PK27-F1
#
_cell.length_a   1.000
_cell.length_b   1.000
_cell.length_c   1.000
_cell.angle_alpha   90.00
_cell.angle_beta   90.00
_cell.angle_gamma   90.00
#
_symmetry.space_group_name_H-M   'P 1'
#
loop_
_entity.id
_entity.type
_entity.pdbx_description
1 polymer ?
#
loop_
_entity_poly.entity_id
_entity_poly.type
_entity_poly.pdbx_seq_one_letter_code
_entity_poly.pdbx_strand_id
1 'polypeptide(L)'
;MPVSEKKQVHTINRRHFIGGSDARIIMGRDDKALQRLWREKRGEAAGPDLSGELIVQLGHVTEDLNRRWFERQSGHRIVAVQRHAIHRALPWMAATLDGLVEATGAVFEAKFMLPWAFSEEAAAEKHMAQLQHNMLVAETNMSVLSIINGGGKWVELTIEADPIYQTVLIAAEKAFWHAVKTGEPPALFDCEPPKPRIEAVRVVDMSASNSWAEFASLYLETRRAHLDHERAKTELKVLMPEDAKEAMGHGIRAKRSKSGAVTFDVVDMEGTHASL
;
A
#
# COMPACT_ATOMS: atom_id res chain seq x y z
N MET A 1 13.78 25.29 46.78
CA MET A 1 13.79 24.48 45.55
C MET A 1 12.34 24.26 45.15
N PRO A 2 11.86 24.74 44.00
CA PRO A 2 10.48 24.49 43.61
C PRO A 2 10.39 23.07 43.04
N VAL A 3 9.40 22.33 43.54
CA VAL A 3 9.02 21.00 43.10
C VAL A 3 8.51 21.11 41.66
N SER A 4 9.16 20.40 40.73
CA SER A 4 8.73 20.28 39.34
C SER A 4 7.34 19.64 39.30
N GLU A 5 6.32 20.42 38.97
CA GLU A 5 4.99 19.91 38.63
C GLU A 5 5.12 18.96 37.43
N LYS A 6 4.85 17.67 37.66
CA LYS A 6 4.69 16.71 36.58
C LYS A 6 3.48 17.16 35.75
N LYS A 7 3.70 17.55 34.49
CA LYS A 7 2.62 17.72 33.50
C LYS A 7 1.71 16.49 33.56
N GLN A 8 0.47 16.67 34.00
CA GLN A 8 -0.56 15.63 33.87
C GLN A 8 -0.76 15.37 32.38
N VAL A 9 -0.26 14.23 31.90
CA VAL A 9 -0.56 13.72 30.56
C VAL A 9 -2.01 13.26 30.60
N HIS A 10 -2.91 14.02 29.99
CA HIS A 10 -4.30 13.63 29.85
C HIS A 10 -4.37 12.48 28.84
N THR A 11 -4.36 11.24 29.33
CA THR A 11 -4.41 10.06 28.45
C THR A 11 -5.78 9.97 27.82
N ILE A 12 -5.86 10.32 26.53
CA ILE A 12 -7.10 10.29 25.77
C ILE A 12 -7.61 8.84 25.71
N ASN A 13 -8.88 8.63 26.06
CA ASN A 13 -9.48 7.31 26.01
C ASN A 13 -9.71 6.85 24.56
N ARG A 14 -8.77 6.04 24.05
CA ARG A 14 -8.76 5.50 22.68
C ARG A 14 -9.91 4.54 22.35
N ARG A 15 -10.79 4.22 23.30
CA ARG A 15 -11.96 3.35 23.05
C ARG A 15 -13.06 4.02 22.25
N HIS A 16 -13.10 5.35 22.25
CA HIS A 16 -14.22 6.13 21.69
C HIS A 16 -14.01 6.61 20.25
N PHE A 17 -12.92 6.20 19.61
CA PHE A 17 -12.62 6.51 18.21
C PHE A 17 -11.77 5.40 17.58
N ILE A 18 -11.65 5.42 16.26
CA ILE A 18 -10.70 4.66 15.45
C ILE A 18 -9.49 5.56 15.21
N GLY A 19 -8.31 5.06 15.58
CA GLY A 19 -7.02 5.69 15.34
C GLY A 19 -6.35 5.25 14.04
N GLY A 20 -5.39 6.02 13.53
CA GLY A 20 -4.63 5.61 12.35
C GLY A 20 -3.93 4.25 12.48
N SER A 21 -3.46 3.89 13.68
CA SER A 21 -2.91 2.54 13.92
C SER A 21 -3.96 1.42 13.84
N ASP A 22 -5.21 1.75 14.16
CA ASP A 22 -6.35 0.82 14.14
C ASP A 22 -6.80 0.59 12.70
N ALA A 23 -6.72 1.61 11.84
CA ALA A 23 -6.96 1.52 10.40
C ALA A 23 -6.20 0.37 9.75
N ARG A 24 -4.93 0.16 10.15
CA ARG A 24 -4.10 -0.96 9.69
C ARG A 24 -4.68 -2.34 10.05
N ILE A 25 -5.26 -2.46 11.24
CA ILE A 25 -5.88 -3.71 11.70
C ILE A 25 -7.20 -3.93 10.95
N ILE A 26 -8.01 -2.89 10.80
CA ILE A 26 -9.31 -2.93 10.12
C ILE A 26 -9.17 -3.29 8.64
N MET A 27 -8.17 -2.71 7.96
CA MET A 27 -7.86 -2.99 6.56
C MET A 27 -7.05 -4.28 6.35
N GLY A 28 -6.60 -4.91 7.43
CA GLY A 28 -5.78 -6.11 7.38
C GLY A 28 -6.59 -7.39 7.14
N ARG A 29 -5.89 -8.51 6.99
CA ARG A 29 -6.48 -9.86 6.85
C ARG A 29 -6.37 -10.71 8.12
N ASP A 30 -5.90 -10.14 9.23
CA ASP A 30 -5.76 -10.84 10.52
C ASP A 30 -7.06 -10.73 11.32
N ASP A 31 -7.93 -11.74 11.17
CA ASP A 31 -9.20 -11.82 11.89
C ASP A 31 -8.99 -11.78 13.41
N LYS A 32 -7.95 -12.44 13.95
CA LYS A 32 -7.70 -12.43 15.40
C LYS A 32 -7.37 -11.03 15.90
N ALA A 33 -6.60 -10.25 15.15
CA ALA A 33 -6.32 -8.87 15.48
C ALA A 33 -7.57 -7.99 15.38
N LEU A 34 -8.42 -8.20 14.38
CA LEU A 34 -9.68 -7.48 14.20
C LEU A 34 -10.65 -7.74 15.36
N GLN A 35 -10.88 -9.01 15.71
CA GLN A 35 -11.74 -9.40 16.83
C GLN A 35 -11.21 -8.84 18.16
N ARG A 36 -9.89 -8.85 18.36
CA ARG A 36 -9.27 -8.26 19.56
C ARG A 36 -9.51 -6.76 19.63
N LEU A 37 -9.22 -6.02 18.55
CA LEU A 37 -9.45 -4.57 18.49
C LEU A 37 -10.93 -4.23 18.79
N TRP A 38 -11.87 -5.01 18.26
CA TRP A 38 -13.30 -4.82 18.53
C TRP A 38 -13.65 -4.97 20.02
N ARG A 39 -13.13 -6.00 20.70
CA ARG A 39 -13.29 -6.18 22.16
C ARG A 39 -12.63 -5.04 22.94
N GLU A 40 -11.47 -4.56 22.50
CA GLU A 40 -10.78 -3.41 23.12
C GLU A 40 -11.64 -2.14 23.04
N LYS A 41 -12.20 -1.82 21.85
CA LYS A 41 -13.08 -0.64 21.68
C LYS A 41 -14.34 -0.74 22.53
N ARG A 42 -14.89 -1.94 22.69
CA ARG A 42 -16.03 -2.20 23.58
C ARG A 42 -15.66 -2.23 25.07
N GLY A 43 -14.37 -2.36 25.39
CA GLY A 43 -13.85 -2.52 26.75
C GLY A 43 -14.12 -3.87 27.38
N GLU A 44 -14.34 -4.88 26.54
CA GLU A 44 -14.48 -6.27 26.94
C GLU A 44 -13.10 -6.94 27.10
N ALA A 45 -12.07 -6.34 26.53
CA ALA A 45 -10.68 -6.72 26.71
C ALA A 45 -9.80 -5.47 26.95
N ALA A 46 -8.75 -5.63 27.75
CA ALA A 46 -7.67 -4.65 27.80
C ALA A 46 -6.81 -4.77 26.53
N GLY A 47 -6.21 -3.66 26.11
CA GLY A 47 -5.18 -3.69 25.07
C GLY A 47 -3.97 -4.51 25.51
N PRO A 48 -3.18 -5.07 24.57
CA PRO A 48 -1.96 -5.80 24.91
C PRO A 48 -0.98 -4.88 25.65
N ASP A 49 -0.33 -5.40 26.68
CA ASP A 49 0.81 -4.73 27.29
C ASP A 49 2.03 -4.92 26.40
N LEU A 50 2.45 -3.83 25.75
CA LEU A 50 3.61 -3.80 24.85
C LEU A 50 4.84 -3.16 25.51
N SER A 51 4.81 -2.93 26.82
CA SER A 51 5.93 -2.33 27.55
C SER A 51 7.21 -3.19 27.51
N GLY A 52 7.04 -4.53 27.46
CA GLY A 52 8.14 -5.49 27.30
C GLY A 52 8.58 -5.73 25.85
N GLU A 53 7.86 -5.20 24.86
CA GLU A 53 8.14 -5.46 23.44
C GLU A 53 9.20 -4.50 22.91
N LEU A 54 10.44 -4.99 22.79
CA LEU A 54 11.61 -4.18 22.42
C LEU A 54 11.40 -3.36 21.14
N ILE A 55 10.76 -3.92 20.11
CA ILE A 55 10.49 -3.23 18.85
C ILE A 55 9.55 -2.04 19.04
N VAL A 56 8.56 -2.17 19.92
CA VAL A 56 7.63 -1.08 20.26
C VAL A 56 8.36 0.00 21.03
N GLN A 57 9.21 -0.38 22.00
CA GLN A 57 10.02 0.58 22.76
C GLN A 57 11.03 1.32 21.88
N LEU A 58 11.68 0.63 20.94
CA LEU A 58 12.54 1.26 19.94
C LEU A 58 11.76 2.25 19.07
N GLY A 59 10.54 1.90 18.66
CA GLY A 59 9.65 2.83 17.96
C GLY A 59 9.43 4.13 18.74
N HIS A 60 9.04 4.04 20.02
CA HIS A 60 8.81 5.21 20.86
C HIS A 60 10.06 6.06 21.07
N VAL A 61 11.21 5.44 21.38
CA VAL A 61 12.46 6.19 21.63
C VAL A 61 12.99 6.83 20.35
N THR A 62 12.83 6.16 19.21
CA THR A 62 13.34 6.66 17.92
C THR A 62 12.42 7.68 17.26
N GLU A 63 11.17 7.85 17.69
CA GLU A 63 10.24 8.84 17.11
C GLU A 63 10.83 10.26 17.11
N ASP A 64 11.32 10.72 18.26
CA ASP A 64 11.92 12.06 18.38
C ASP A 64 13.26 12.18 17.61
N LEU A 65 14.07 11.12 17.61
CA LEU A 65 15.28 11.07 16.80
C LEU A 65 14.95 11.16 15.30
N ASN A 66 13.93 10.44 14.86
CA ASN A 66 13.47 10.39 13.49
C ASN A 66 12.96 11.74 13.02
N ARG A 67 12.14 12.41 13.84
CA ARG A 67 11.70 13.79 13.61
C ARG A 67 12.89 14.74 13.43
N ARG A 68 13.82 14.78 14.39
CA ARG A 68 15.01 15.66 14.32
C ARG A 68 15.89 15.34 13.11
N TRP A 69 15.98 14.07 12.73
CA TRP A 69 16.75 13.65 11.58
C TRP A 69 16.10 14.12 10.27
N PHE A 70 14.78 13.94 10.13
CA PHE A 70 14.01 14.48 9.01
C PHE A 70 14.21 15.99 8.89
N GLU A 71 14.02 16.76 9.98
CA GLU A 71 14.16 18.22 9.95
C GLU A 71 15.56 18.66 9.48
N ARG A 72 16.60 17.91 9.87
CA ARG A 72 17.98 18.18 9.47
C ARG A 72 18.24 17.86 8.00
N GLN A 73 17.65 16.78 7.46
CA GLN A 73 17.89 16.34 6.08
C GLN A 73 17.05 17.11 5.07
N SER A 74 15.77 17.33 5.35
CA SER A 74 14.83 18.01 4.44
C SER A 74 14.91 19.54 4.57
N GLY A 75 15.38 20.05 5.71
CA GLY A 75 15.32 21.48 6.03
C GLY A 75 13.91 21.99 6.41
N HIS A 76 12.91 21.10 6.44
CA HIS A 76 11.55 21.44 6.84
C HIS A 76 11.31 21.17 8.33
N ARG A 77 10.65 22.11 9.00
CA ARG A 77 10.29 21.95 10.43
C ARG A 77 9.05 21.09 10.60
N ILE A 78 9.01 20.32 11.68
CA ILE A 78 7.82 19.59 12.13
C ILE A 78 7.12 20.36 13.24
N VAL A 79 5.84 20.65 13.03
CA VAL A 79 4.94 21.35 13.96
C VAL A 79 3.79 20.43 14.37
N ALA A 80 2.93 20.87 15.29
CA ALA A 80 1.76 20.11 15.76
C ALA A 80 2.09 18.67 16.24
N VAL A 81 3.28 18.49 16.82
CA VAL A 81 3.78 17.21 17.35
C VAL A 81 2.85 16.68 18.43
N GLN A 82 2.48 15.40 18.33
CA GLN A 82 1.57 14.70 19.25
C GLN A 82 0.20 15.38 19.38
N ARG A 83 -0.22 16.18 18.37
CA ARG A 83 -1.54 16.80 18.34
C ARG A 83 -2.59 15.72 18.13
N HIS A 84 -3.58 15.69 19.02
CA HIS A 84 -4.79 14.93 18.80
C HIS A 84 -5.77 15.72 17.91
N ALA A 85 -6.26 15.08 16.86
CA ALA A 85 -7.24 15.65 15.93
C ALA A 85 -8.38 14.65 15.72
N ILE A 86 -9.59 15.18 15.50
CA ILE A 86 -10.80 14.41 15.22
C ILE A 86 -11.32 14.87 13.86
N HIS A 87 -11.71 13.92 13.01
CA HIS A 87 -12.24 14.22 11.69
C HIS A 87 -13.53 15.06 11.81
N ARG A 88 -13.59 16.16 11.05
CA ARG A 88 -14.65 17.18 11.17
C ARG A 88 -16.07 16.64 11.02
N ALA A 89 -16.28 15.70 10.09
CA ALA A 89 -17.59 15.12 9.82
C ALA A 89 -17.81 13.71 10.41
N LEU A 90 -16.75 13.06 10.93
CA LEU A 90 -16.77 11.67 11.38
C LEU A 90 -16.20 11.62 12.80
N PRO A 91 -17.00 11.90 13.85
CA PRO A 91 -16.49 12.07 15.22
C PRO A 91 -15.82 10.83 15.82
N TRP A 92 -16.01 9.66 15.18
CA TRP A 92 -15.39 8.40 15.55
C TRP A 92 -14.04 8.16 14.88
N MET A 93 -13.57 9.05 14.01
CA MET A 93 -12.28 8.95 13.32
C MET A 93 -11.34 10.03 13.88
N ALA A 94 -10.20 9.62 14.42
CA ALA A 94 -9.28 10.55 15.09
C ALA A 94 -7.84 10.07 14.98
N ALA A 95 -6.87 10.98 15.05
CA ALA A 95 -5.46 10.68 14.95
C ALA A 95 -4.68 11.39 16.05
N THR A 96 -3.60 10.75 16.49
CA THR A 96 -2.53 11.44 17.24
C THR A 96 -1.37 11.51 16.27
N LEU A 97 -1.07 12.72 15.79
CA LEU A 97 -0.10 12.93 14.72
C LEU A 97 1.31 13.01 15.30
N ASP A 98 2.28 12.31 14.71
CA ASP A 98 3.69 12.49 15.08
C ASP A 98 4.15 13.92 14.73
N GLY A 99 3.55 14.52 13.68
CA GLY A 99 3.54 15.95 13.45
C GLY A 99 2.98 16.34 12.08
N LEU A 100 3.13 17.62 11.74
CA LEU A 100 2.85 18.18 10.42
C LEU A 100 4.10 18.89 9.90
N VAL A 101 4.40 18.74 8.62
CA VAL A 101 5.47 19.49 7.95
C VAL A 101 5.02 20.95 7.79
N GLU A 102 5.71 21.90 8.42
CA GLU A 102 5.29 23.31 8.48
C GLU A 102 5.07 23.94 7.10
N ALA A 103 5.95 23.63 6.14
CA ALA A 103 5.94 24.23 4.81
C ALA A 103 4.80 23.72 3.91
N THR A 104 4.37 22.47 4.10
CA THR A 104 3.44 21.78 3.18
C THR A 104 2.13 21.38 3.83
N GLY A 105 2.05 21.35 5.16
CA GLY A 105 0.91 20.79 5.89
C GLY A 105 0.81 19.26 5.79
N ALA A 106 1.82 18.57 5.25
CA ALA A 106 1.81 17.11 5.14
C ALA A 106 1.86 16.45 6.52
N VAL A 107 1.16 15.34 6.69
CA VAL A 107 1.28 14.51 7.90
C VAL A 107 2.67 13.88 7.95
N PHE A 108 3.42 14.16 9.00
CA PHE A 108 4.66 13.46 9.30
C PHE A 108 4.34 12.22 10.15
N GLU A 109 4.81 11.05 9.70
CA GLU A 109 4.68 9.77 10.41
C GLU A 109 6.07 9.13 10.55
N ALA A 110 6.50 8.88 11.79
CA ALA A 110 7.79 8.29 12.09
C ALA A 110 7.65 6.78 12.34
N LYS A 111 8.54 5.97 11.74
CA LYS A 111 8.62 4.52 11.98
C LYS A 111 10.02 4.03 12.24
N PHE A 112 10.10 3.04 13.12
CA PHE A 112 11.27 2.17 13.26
C PHE A 112 10.99 0.85 12.56
N MET A 113 11.93 0.38 11.74
CA MET A 113 11.81 -0.93 11.08
C MET A 113 13.09 -1.74 11.10
N LEU A 114 12.93 -3.06 11.14
CA LEU A 114 14.05 -3.99 11.11
C LEU A 114 14.56 -4.16 9.66
N PRO A 115 15.89 -4.27 9.45
CA PRO A 115 16.48 -4.18 8.12
C PRO A 115 16.21 -5.39 7.22
N TRP A 116 15.98 -6.59 7.78
CA TRP A 116 15.86 -7.85 7.02
C TRP A 116 14.53 -8.02 6.26
N ALA A 117 13.57 -7.11 6.41
CA ALA A 117 12.28 -7.15 5.71
C ALA A 117 11.92 -5.79 5.08
N PHE A 118 12.92 -4.94 4.83
CA PHE A 118 12.70 -3.56 4.42
C PHE A 118 12.80 -3.38 2.90
N SER A 119 11.68 -3.00 2.29
CA SER A 119 11.65 -2.26 1.02
C SER A 119 10.75 -1.02 1.18
N GLU A 120 10.94 -0.04 0.32
CA GLU A 120 10.14 1.19 0.33
C GLU A 120 8.67 0.89 0.00
N GLU A 121 8.46 -0.04 -0.93
CA GLU A 121 7.16 -0.58 -1.32
C GLU A 121 6.46 -1.28 -0.17
N ALA A 122 7.16 -2.21 0.50
CA ALA A 122 6.62 -2.93 1.65
C ALA A 122 6.32 -1.98 2.82
N ALA A 123 7.13 -0.93 3.01
CA ALA A 123 6.89 0.10 4.01
C ALA A 123 5.61 0.90 3.72
N ALA A 124 5.49 1.40 2.49
CA ALA A 124 4.33 2.16 2.04
C ALA A 124 3.06 1.31 2.15
N GLU A 125 3.08 0.06 1.67
CA GLU A 125 1.94 -0.86 1.74
C GLU A 125 1.53 -1.14 3.19
N LYS A 126 2.49 -1.44 4.07
CA LYS A 126 2.25 -1.73 5.49
C LYS A 126 1.60 -0.56 6.24
N HIS A 127 1.94 0.66 5.87
CA HIS A 127 1.50 1.87 6.57
C HIS A 127 0.40 2.64 5.83
N MET A 128 0.03 2.25 4.61
CA MET A 128 -0.91 2.99 3.76
C MET A 128 -2.23 3.31 4.47
N ALA A 129 -2.85 2.33 5.12
CA ALA A 129 -4.10 2.54 5.85
C ALA A 129 -3.97 3.64 6.92
N GLN A 130 -2.86 3.63 7.66
CA GLN A 130 -2.58 4.64 8.68
C GLN A 130 -2.31 6.02 8.07
N LEU A 131 -1.52 6.09 7.01
CA LEU A 131 -1.19 7.35 6.33
C LEU A 131 -2.47 8.00 5.75
N GLN A 132 -3.29 7.22 5.03
CA GLN A 132 -4.55 7.70 4.46
C GLN A 132 -5.55 8.11 5.54
N HIS A 133 -5.65 7.36 6.63
CA HIS A 133 -6.47 7.73 7.79
C HIS A 133 -6.03 9.07 8.40
N ASN A 134 -4.73 9.23 8.67
CA ASN A 134 -4.20 10.45 9.27
C ASN A 134 -4.41 11.66 8.33
N MET A 135 -4.25 11.49 7.01
CA MET A 135 -4.54 12.53 6.02
C MET A 135 -6.01 12.97 6.03
N LEU A 136 -6.95 12.01 6.11
CA LEU A 136 -8.38 12.30 6.26
C LEU A 136 -8.66 13.12 7.53
N VAL A 137 -8.11 12.70 8.68
CA VAL A 137 -8.31 13.39 9.97
C VAL A 137 -7.71 14.80 9.97
N ALA A 138 -6.51 14.95 9.38
CA ALA A 138 -5.78 16.21 9.35
C ALA A 138 -6.23 17.15 8.21
N GLU A 139 -7.17 16.73 7.36
CA GLU A 139 -7.63 17.46 6.17
C GLU A 139 -6.46 17.87 5.23
N THR A 140 -5.51 16.96 5.01
CA THR A 140 -4.34 17.16 4.13
C THR A 140 -4.32 16.15 2.99
N ASN A 141 -3.59 16.48 1.92
CA ASN A 141 -3.48 15.66 0.71
C ASN A 141 -2.15 14.89 0.62
N MET A 142 -1.28 15.01 1.63
CA MET A 142 0.05 14.41 1.59
C MET A 142 0.50 13.94 2.97
N SER A 143 1.27 12.86 2.99
CA SER A 143 1.97 12.37 4.16
C SER A 143 3.42 12.03 3.82
N VAL A 144 4.31 12.34 4.75
CA VAL A 144 5.71 11.93 4.74
C VAL A 144 5.88 10.81 5.76
N LEU A 145 6.22 9.62 5.27
CA LEU A 145 6.62 8.48 6.07
C LEU A 145 8.15 8.49 6.22
N SER A 146 8.63 8.83 7.41
CA SER A 146 10.05 8.88 7.75
C SER A 146 10.46 7.65 8.55
N ILE A 147 11.45 6.91 8.07
CA ILE A 147 11.80 5.59 8.58
C ILE A 147 13.26 5.57 8.99
N ILE A 148 13.54 5.22 10.25
CA ILE A 148 14.87 4.80 10.69
C ILE A 148 14.86 3.28 10.78
N ASN A 149 15.81 2.62 10.11
CA ASN A 149 15.97 1.18 10.24
C ASN A 149 17.05 0.80 11.26
N GLY A 150 16.96 -0.43 11.79
CA GLY A 150 17.94 -0.96 12.75
C GLY A 150 19.37 -1.11 12.21
N GLY A 151 19.57 -0.94 10.89
CA GLY A 151 20.89 -0.92 10.25
C GLY A 151 21.50 0.48 10.10
N GLY A 152 20.87 1.53 10.65
CA GLY A 152 21.35 2.91 10.56
C GLY A 152 21.04 3.62 9.24
N LYS A 153 20.14 3.05 8.42
CA LYS A 153 19.62 3.71 7.22
C LYS A 153 18.38 4.53 7.57
N TRP A 154 18.32 5.74 7.03
CA TRP A 154 17.13 6.57 7.03
C TRP A 154 16.49 6.60 5.63
N VAL A 155 15.17 6.56 5.58
CA VAL A 155 14.38 6.62 4.34
C VAL A 155 13.20 7.55 4.53
N GLU A 156 12.93 8.36 3.52
CA GLU A 156 11.77 9.23 3.43
C GLU A 156 10.90 8.79 2.26
N LEU A 157 9.61 8.62 2.50
CA LEU A 157 8.62 8.32 1.46
C LEU A 157 7.52 9.36 1.51
N THR A 158 7.24 9.99 0.38
CA THR A 158 6.08 10.87 0.22
C THR A 158 4.93 10.09 -0.38
N ILE A 159 3.76 10.16 0.26
CA ILE A 159 2.54 9.47 -0.13
C ILE A 159 1.43 10.49 -0.27
N GLU A 160 0.79 10.52 -1.45
CA GLU A 160 -0.37 11.35 -1.70
C GLU A 160 -1.66 10.71 -1.19
N ALA A 161 -2.65 11.54 -0.89
CA ALA A 161 -4.01 11.10 -0.64
C ALA A 161 -4.56 10.37 -1.88
N ASP A 162 -5.07 9.16 -1.67
CA ASP A 162 -5.72 8.37 -2.72
C ASP A 162 -7.23 8.33 -2.45
N PRO A 163 -8.05 9.07 -3.22
CA PRO A 163 -9.50 9.14 -3.00
C PRO A 163 -10.19 7.78 -3.10
N ILE A 164 -9.68 6.86 -3.94
CA ILE A 164 -10.24 5.51 -4.10
C ILE A 164 -9.93 4.70 -2.83
N TYR A 165 -8.68 4.73 -2.37
CA TYR A 165 -8.28 4.09 -1.13
C TYR A 165 -9.07 4.64 0.07
N GLN A 166 -9.17 5.97 0.18
CA GLN A 166 -9.88 6.63 1.27
C GLN A 166 -11.37 6.29 1.30
N THR A 167 -12.01 6.17 0.14
CA THR A 167 -13.41 5.72 0.05
C THR A 167 -13.59 4.32 0.63
N VAL A 168 -12.71 3.40 0.25
CA VAL A 168 -12.68 2.03 0.77
C VAL A 168 -12.42 2.01 2.28
N LEU A 169 -11.40 2.78 2.72
CA LEU A 169 -11.01 2.88 4.12
C LEU A 169 -12.15 3.38 5.00
N ILE A 170 -12.83 4.46 4.60
CA ILE A 170 -13.99 5.01 5.31
C ILE A 170 -15.10 3.97 5.41
N ALA A 171 -15.36 3.21 4.34
CA ALA A 171 -16.38 2.16 4.35
C ALA A 171 -16.05 1.03 5.35
N ALA A 172 -14.80 0.55 5.33
CA ALA A 172 -14.32 -0.48 6.24
C ALA A 172 -14.37 -0.02 7.70
N GLU A 173 -13.85 1.17 8.00
CA GLU A 173 -13.85 1.73 9.35
C GLU A 173 -15.27 2.02 9.85
N LYS A 174 -16.18 2.50 8.98
CA LYS A 174 -17.57 2.74 9.33
C LYS A 174 -18.30 1.42 9.65
N ALA A 175 -18.07 0.37 8.87
CA ALA A 175 -18.63 -0.96 9.14
C ALA A 175 -18.09 -1.52 10.47
N PHE A 176 -16.78 -1.40 10.72
CA PHE A 176 -16.17 -1.79 11.98
C PHE A 176 -16.73 -0.98 13.17
N TRP A 177 -16.86 0.33 13.03
CA TRP A 177 -17.41 1.18 14.07
C TRP A 177 -18.87 0.86 14.38
N HIS A 178 -19.65 0.51 13.35
CA HIS A 178 -21.01 0.01 13.52
C HIS A 178 -21.02 -1.27 14.37
N ALA A 179 -20.17 -2.25 14.04
CA ALA A 179 -20.01 -3.49 14.81
C ALA A 179 -19.60 -3.23 16.28
N VAL A 180 -18.73 -2.24 16.53
CA VAL A 180 -18.40 -1.81 17.91
C VAL A 180 -19.66 -1.33 18.64
N LYS A 181 -20.49 -0.51 17.98
CA LYS A 181 -21.70 0.08 18.57
C LYS A 181 -22.83 -0.93 18.79
N THR A 182 -23.05 -1.85 17.85
CA THR A 182 -24.13 -2.85 17.94
C THR A 182 -23.73 -4.06 18.77
N GLY A 183 -22.44 -4.39 18.80
CA GLY A 183 -21.93 -5.62 19.43
C GLY A 183 -22.04 -6.85 18.56
N GLU A 184 -22.33 -6.67 17.28
CA GLU A 184 -22.12 -7.72 16.30
C GLU A 184 -20.61 -7.92 16.08
N PRO A 185 -20.12 -9.16 15.98
CA PRO A 185 -18.72 -9.41 15.65
C PRO A 185 -18.37 -8.82 14.27
N PRO A 186 -17.23 -8.13 14.13
CA PRO A 186 -16.80 -7.64 12.82
C PRO A 186 -16.40 -8.81 11.92
N ALA A 187 -16.58 -8.64 10.62
CA ALA A 187 -16.01 -9.51 9.60
C ALA A 187 -14.85 -8.81 8.90
N LEU A 188 -13.93 -9.58 8.32
CA LEU A 188 -12.91 -9.03 7.43
C LEU A 188 -13.59 -8.28 6.28
N PHE A 189 -13.10 -7.09 5.99
CA PHE A 189 -13.63 -6.29 4.89
C PHE A 189 -13.13 -6.86 3.56
N ASP A 190 -14.01 -7.43 2.76
CA ASP A 190 -13.63 -8.17 1.55
C ASP A 190 -13.55 -7.28 0.30
N CYS A 191 -12.73 -6.24 0.37
CA CYS A 191 -12.31 -5.52 -0.83
C CYS A 191 -10.82 -5.24 -0.75
N GLU A 192 -10.12 -5.47 -1.85
CA GLU A 192 -8.71 -5.09 -1.95
C GLU A 192 -8.62 -3.61 -2.29
N PRO A 193 -8.01 -2.79 -1.40
CA PRO A 193 -7.73 -1.41 -1.77
C PRO A 193 -6.71 -1.38 -2.91
N PRO A 194 -6.69 -0.30 -3.72
CA PRO A 194 -5.69 -0.14 -4.77
C PRO A 194 -4.27 -0.20 -4.18
N LYS A 195 -3.35 -0.82 -4.92
CA LYS A 195 -1.95 -0.85 -4.50
C LYS A 195 -1.38 0.57 -4.43
N PRO A 196 -0.54 0.88 -3.43
CA PRO A 196 0.20 2.13 -3.36
C PRO A 196 0.88 2.44 -4.70
N ARG A 197 0.61 3.62 -5.26
CA ARG A 197 1.42 4.14 -6.36
C ARG A 197 2.64 4.81 -5.76
N ILE A 198 3.80 4.18 -5.88
CA ILE A 198 5.07 4.84 -5.61
C ILE A 198 5.52 5.49 -6.91
N GLU A 199 5.87 6.77 -6.85
CA GLU A 199 6.42 7.45 -8.02
C GLU A 199 7.73 6.77 -8.45
N ALA A 200 7.79 6.33 -9.71
CA ALA A 200 8.95 5.66 -10.28
C ALA A 200 10.03 6.67 -10.67
N VAL A 201 10.64 7.33 -9.68
CA VAL A 201 11.66 8.38 -9.88
C VAL A 201 13.10 7.85 -9.83
N ARG A 202 13.33 6.67 -9.26
CA ARG A 202 14.68 6.14 -9.05
C ARG A 202 15.18 5.35 -10.26
N VAL A 203 16.36 5.72 -10.76
CA VAL A 203 17.15 4.89 -11.67
C VAL A 203 18.02 3.92 -10.85
N VAL A 204 17.95 2.62 -11.15
CA VAL A 204 18.68 1.58 -10.42
C VAL A 204 19.59 0.83 -11.39
N ASP A 205 20.87 0.72 -11.06
CA ASP A 205 21.79 -0.21 -11.72
C ASP A 205 21.58 -1.62 -11.16
N MET A 206 21.10 -2.51 -12.02
CA MET A 206 20.77 -3.89 -11.66
C MET A 206 21.91 -4.87 -11.95
N SER A 207 23.11 -4.39 -12.31
CA SER A 207 24.26 -5.23 -12.69
C SER A 207 24.68 -6.23 -11.61
N ALA A 208 24.37 -5.96 -10.33
CA ALA A 208 24.68 -6.88 -9.23
C ALA A 208 23.58 -7.93 -8.95
N SER A 209 22.44 -7.90 -9.66
CA SER A 209 21.33 -8.83 -9.44
C SER A 209 21.41 -10.03 -10.39
N ASN A 210 21.68 -11.21 -9.85
CA ASN A 210 21.78 -12.45 -10.63
C ASN A 210 20.47 -12.79 -11.37
N SER A 211 19.33 -12.65 -10.69
CA SER A 211 18.02 -12.90 -11.32
C SER A 211 17.73 -11.90 -12.43
N TRP A 212 18.11 -10.63 -12.26
CA TRP A 212 17.97 -9.64 -13.33
C TRP A 212 18.83 -10.02 -14.54
N ALA A 213 20.08 -10.42 -14.33
CA ALA A 213 20.99 -10.82 -15.41
C ALA A 213 20.46 -12.03 -16.21
N GLU A 214 19.93 -13.05 -15.52
CA GLU A 214 19.31 -14.23 -16.15
C GLU A 214 18.13 -13.83 -17.05
N PHE A 215 17.16 -13.08 -16.51
CA PHE A 215 15.97 -12.69 -17.28
C PHE A 215 16.27 -11.65 -18.35
N ALA A 216 17.23 -10.74 -18.13
CA ALA A 216 17.70 -9.81 -19.16
C ALA A 216 18.31 -10.58 -20.34
N SER A 217 19.08 -11.63 -20.08
CA SER A 217 19.67 -12.47 -21.13
C SER A 217 18.57 -13.17 -21.94
N LEU A 218 17.63 -13.83 -21.26
CA LEU A 218 16.47 -14.47 -21.91
C LEU A 218 15.64 -13.47 -22.74
N TYR A 219 15.42 -12.26 -22.21
CA TYR A 219 14.70 -11.20 -22.91
C TYR A 219 15.41 -10.77 -24.19
N LEU A 220 16.74 -10.57 -24.13
CA LEU A 220 17.53 -10.19 -25.29
C LEU A 220 17.58 -11.30 -26.35
N GLU A 221 17.75 -12.56 -25.92
CA GLU A 221 17.76 -13.73 -26.81
C GLU A 221 16.44 -13.91 -27.56
N THR A 222 15.31 -13.71 -26.86
CA THR A 222 13.97 -13.90 -27.44
C THR A 222 13.44 -12.68 -28.20
N ARG A 223 14.09 -11.51 -28.07
CA ARG A 223 13.63 -10.25 -28.66
C ARG A 223 13.39 -10.33 -30.17
N ARG A 224 14.31 -10.95 -30.92
CA ARG A 224 14.18 -11.05 -32.38
C ARG A 224 12.99 -11.93 -32.78
N ALA A 225 12.88 -13.10 -32.17
CA ALA A 225 11.77 -14.02 -32.43
C ALA A 225 10.41 -13.38 -32.06
N HIS A 226 10.35 -12.63 -30.95
CA HIS A 226 9.16 -11.88 -30.57
C HIS A 226 8.78 -10.81 -31.60
N LEU A 227 9.75 -10.03 -32.09
CA LEU A 227 9.50 -9.01 -33.11
C LEU A 227 9.05 -9.62 -34.44
N ASP A 228 9.69 -10.71 -34.88
CA ASP A 228 9.31 -11.44 -36.08
C ASP A 228 7.89 -12.03 -35.93
N HIS A 229 7.54 -12.53 -34.74
CA HIS A 229 6.20 -13.02 -34.43
C HIS A 229 5.14 -11.91 -34.47
N GLU A 230 5.38 -10.75 -33.85
CA GLU A 230 4.45 -9.62 -33.87
C GLU A 230 4.29 -9.03 -35.27
N ARG A 231 5.36 -9.00 -36.07
CA ARG A 231 5.30 -8.65 -37.50
C ARG A 231 4.42 -9.64 -38.26
N ALA A 232 4.69 -10.94 -38.14
CA ALA A 232 3.91 -11.97 -38.81
C ALA A 232 2.42 -11.89 -38.43
N LYS A 233 2.11 -11.68 -37.15
CA LYS A 233 0.75 -11.49 -36.64
C LYS A 233 0.05 -10.29 -37.26
N THR A 234 0.77 -9.19 -37.48
CA THR A 234 0.23 -7.98 -38.12
C THR A 234 -0.08 -8.23 -39.60
N GLU A 235 0.86 -8.82 -40.34
CA GLU A 235 0.67 -9.15 -41.76
C GLU A 235 -0.46 -10.16 -41.97
N LEU A 236 -0.55 -11.21 -41.14
CA LEU A 236 -1.62 -12.20 -41.21
C LEU A 236 -3.01 -11.59 -40.94
N LYS A 237 -3.11 -10.54 -40.11
CA LYS A 237 -4.37 -9.82 -39.90
C LYS A 237 -4.80 -9.06 -41.16
N VAL A 238 -3.85 -8.45 -41.87
CA VAL A 238 -4.11 -7.74 -43.13
C VAL A 238 -4.57 -8.71 -44.23
N LEU A 239 -3.99 -9.91 -44.26
CA LEU A 239 -4.34 -10.95 -45.23
C LEU A 239 -5.71 -11.61 -44.97
N MET A 240 -6.26 -11.48 -43.75
CA MET A 240 -7.57 -12.05 -43.43
C MET A 240 -8.70 -11.21 -44.05
N PRO A 241 -9.53 -11.76 -44.95
CA PRO A 241 -10.63 -11.02 -45.57
C PRO A 241 -11.57 -10.39 -44.54
N GLU A 242 -12.09 -9.19 -44.82
CA GLU A 242 -12.90 -8.41 -43.87
C GLU A 242 -14.23 -9.08 -43.53
N ASP A 243 -14.82 -9.81 -44.48
CA ASP A 243 -16.07 -10.56 -44.36
C ASP A 243 -15.87 -11.95 -43.71
N ALA A 244 -14.62 -12.42 -43.61
CA ALA A 244 -14.31 -13.70 -43.00
C ALA A 244 -14.44 -13.64 -41.47
N LYS A 245 -15.24 -14.56 -40.92
CA LYS A 245 -15.28 -14.86 -39.49
C LYS A 245 -14.06 -15.67 -39.04
N GLU A 246 -13.52 -16.50 -39.93
CA GLU A 246 -12.40 -17.40 -39.66
C GLU A 246 -11.59 -17.62 -40.95
N ALA A 247 -10.27 -17.75 -40.83
CA ALA A 247 -9.37 -18.12 -41.91
C ALA A 247 -8.37 -19.17 -41.39
N MET A 248 -8.01 -20.17 -42.18
CA MET A 248 -7.09 -21.22 -41.77
C MET A 248 -6.19 -21.68 -42.92
N GLY A 249 -4.97 -22.08 -42.58
CA GLY A 249 -3.99 -22.59 -43.54
C GLY A 249 -2.59 -22.60 -42.95
N HIS A 250 -1.71 -23.45 -43.51
CA HIS A 250 -0.29 -23.52 -43.11
C HIS A 250 -0.06 -23.66 -41.59
N GLY A 251 -0.90 -24.44 -40.90
CA GLY A 251 -0.77 -24.70 -39.46
C GLY A 251 -1.25 -23.56 -38.54
N ILE A 252 -1.93 -22.55 -39.07
CA ILE A 252 -2.48 -21.43 -38.30
C ILE A 252 -3.97 -21.25 -38.58
N ARG A 253 -4.73 -20.87 -37.56
CA ARG A 253 -6.13 -20.47 -37.65
C ARG A 253 -6.33 -19.07 -37.05
N ALA A 254 -6.91 -18.17 -37.84
CA ALA A 254 -7.28 -16.83 -37.43
C ALA A 254 -8.79 -16.75 -37.19
N LYS A 255 -9.24 -16.15 -36.08
CA LYS A 255 -10.66 -15.95 -35.76
C LYS A 255 -10.95 -14.47 -35.51
N ARG A 256 -11.99 -13.94 -36.13
CA ARG A 256 -12.48 -12.57 -35.94
C ARG A 256 -13.65 -12.55 -34.95
N SER A 257 -13.53 -11.75 -33.90
CA SER A 257 -14.61 -11.54 -32.92
C SER A 257 -15.72 -10.64 -33.49
N LYS A 258 -16.86 -10.56 -32.80
CA LYS A 258 -17.93 -9.61 -33.13
C LYS A 258 -17.49 -8.13 -33.01
N SER A 259 -16.43 -7.85 -32.26
CA SER A 259 -15.83 -6.52 -32.13
C SER A 259 -14.70 -6.26 -33.13
N GLY A 260 -14.43 -7.19 -34.06
CA GLY A 260 -13.41 -7.07 -35.10
C GLY A 260 -12.00 -7.48 -34.68
N ALA A 261 -11.78 -7.91 -33.44
CA ALA A 261 -10.48 -8.37 -32.97
C ALA A 261 -10.13 -9.73 -33.59
N VAL A 262 -8.88 -9.89 -34.05
CA VAL A 262 -8.39 -11.12 -34.66
C VAL A 262 -7.38 -11.81 -33.74
N THR A 263 -7.65 -13.07 -33.41
CA THR A 263 -6.77 -13.95 -32.62
C THR A 263 -6.26 -15.10 -33.48
N PHE A 264 -5.09 -15.65 -33.12
CA PHE A 264 -4.46 -16.76 -33.85
C PHE A 264 -4.24 -17.95 -32.93
N ASP A 265 -4.60 -19.13 -33.42
CA ASP A 265 -4.33 -20.43 -32.81
C ASP A 265 -3.36 -21.21 -33.72
N VAL A 266 -2.38 -21.88 -33.14
CA VAL A 266 -1.58 -22.89 -33.86
C VAL A 266 -2.41 -24.15 -33.96
N VAL A 267 -2.47 -24.76 -35.15
CA VAL A 267 -3.23 -25.98 -35.42
C VAL A 267 -2.26 -27.07 -35.87
N ASP A 268 -2.22 -28.18 -35.13
CA ASP A 268 -1.45 -29.36 -35.53
C ASP A 268 -2.02 -29.92 -36.84
N MET A 269 -1.13 -30.09 -37.83
CA MET A 269 -1.44 -30.73 -39.10
C MET A 269 -1.38 -32.25 -38.91
N GLU A 270 -2.42 -32.87 -38.35
CA GLU A 270 -2.57 -34.33 -38.49
C GLU A 270 -2.84 -34.67 -39.97
N GLY A 271 -2.01 -35.56 -40.50
CA GLY A 271 -1.76 -35.75 -41.93
C GLY A 271 -2.99 -36.09 -42.77
N THR A 272 -3.21 -35.28 -43.82
CA THR A 272 -4.02 -35.67 -44.97
C THR A 272 -3.10 -36.31 -46.02
N HIS A 273 -2.72 -37.57 -45.77
CA HIS A 273 -2.46 -38.51 -46.86
C HIS A 273 -3.71 -39.37 -47.05
N ALA A 274 -4.53 -39.02 -48.02
CA ALA A 274 -5.44 -39.96 -48.67
C ALA A 274 -5.10 -39.96 -50.16
N SER A 275 -4.67 -41.13 -50.62
CA SER A 275 -4.22 -41.45 -51.97
C SER A 275 -5.29 -41.26 -53.04
N LEU A 276 -4.84 -41.08 -54.29
CA LEU A 276 -5.61 -41.31 -55.52
C LEU A 276 -6.26 -42.70 -55.55
#